data_AF-A0A7X8LGJ4-F1
#
_entry.id   AF-A0A7X8LGJ4-F1
#
_cell.length_a   1.000
_cell.length_b   1.000
_cell.length_c   1.000
_cell.angle_alpha   90.00
_cell.angle_beta   90.00
_cell.angle_gamma   90.00
#
_symmetry.space_group_name_H-M   'P 1'
#
loop_
_entity.id
_entity.type
_entity.pdbx_description
1 polymer ?
#
loop_
_entity_poly.entity_id
_entity_poly.type
_entity_poly.pdbx_seq_one_letter_code
_entity_poly.pdbx_strand_id
1 'polypeptide(L)'
;MRFAFLKRPENLTDKQHEKLHKIINQRSIQTVRAYHWKESFRLFWNYSSPFWAEWYLDKWCKRAMRSRLEPIKAFVKTIRNHKPLIMNWFKAKKQYSSGVVEGLNRKINLVTRKSFGFRSYKTLEIALYHTMGELPEPEPTHKFC
;
A
#
# COMPACT_ATOMS: atom_id res chain seq x y z
N MET A 1 -21.20 -8.12 6.40
CA MET A 1 -21.21 -6.69 5.98
C MET A 1 -19.86 -5.99 6.16
N ARG A 2 -19.10 -6.29 7.22
CA ARG A 2 -17.79 -5.67 7.50
C ARG A 2 -16.82 -5.62 6.30
N PHE A 3 -16.75 -6.69 5.51
CA PHE A 3 -15.82 -6.79 4.37
C PHE A 3 -16.29 -6.08 3.08
N ALA A 4 -17.57 -5.72 2.96
CA ALA A 4 -18.10 -5.10 1.75
C ALA A 4 -17.51 -3.69 1.51
N PHE A 5 -17.33 -2.90 2.58
CA PHE A 5 -16.71 -1.57 2.50
C PHE A 5 -15.22 -1.58 2.10
N LEU A 6 -14.55 -2.73 2.26
CA LEU A 6 -13.12 -2.88 1.98
C LEU A 6 -12.87 -3.29 0.53
N LYS A 7 -13.75 -4.11 -0.04
CA LYS A 7 -13.66 -4.54 -1.43
C LYS A 7 -13.78 -3.37 -2.40
N ARG A 8 -13.23 -3.54 -3.59
CA ARG A 8 -13.51 -2.63 -4.70
C ARG A 8 -14.93 -2.89 -5.21
N PRO A 9 -15.67 -1.86 -5.71
CA PRO A 9 -17.01 -2.03 -6.23
C PRO A 9 -17.11 -3.11 -7.30
N GLU A 10 -16.06 -3.26 -8.11
CA GLU A 10 -15.99 -4.24 -9.19
C GLU A 10 -15.86 -5.69 -8.68
N ASN A 11 -15.46 -5.88 -7.41
CA ASN A 11 -15.23 -7.19 -6.78
C ASN A 11 -16.33 -7.56 -5.75
N LEU A 12 -17.42 -6.80 -5.71
CA LEU A 12 -18.57 -7.09 -4.85
C LEU A 12 -19.45 -8.15 -5.48
N THR A 13 -19.98 -9.07 -4.67
CA THR A 13 -21.07 -9.94 -5.12
C THR A 13 -22.39 -9.15 -5.15
N ASP A 14 -23.37 -9.58 -5.94
CA ASP A 14 -24.64 -8.86 -6.09
C ASP A 14 -25.35 -8.62 -4.75
N LYS A 15 -25.37 -9.65 -3.89
CA LYS A 15 -25.91 -9.55 -2.52
C LYS A 15 -25.15 -8.53 -1.65
N GLN A 16 -23.84 -8.39 -1.86
CA GLN A 16 -23.03 -7.39 -1.14
C GLN A 16 -23.28 -5.98 -1.69
N HIS A 17 -23.42 -5.85 -3.01
CA HIS A 17 -23.69 -4.59 -3.69
C HIS A 17 -25.04 -4.00 -3.25
N GLU A 18 -26.10 -4.79 -3.31
CA GLU A 18 -27.45 -4.37 -2.93
C GLU A 18 -27.51 -3.92 -1.47
N LYS A 19 -26.87 -4.69 -0.57
CA LYS A 19 -26.82 -4.38 0.86
C LYS A 19 -25.99 -3.14 1.18
N LEU A 20 -24.92 -2.92 0.43
CA LEU A 20 -24.09 -1.72 0.55
C LEU A 20 -24.84 -0.49 0.04
N HIS A 21 -25.53 -0.59 -1.10
CA HIS A 21 -26.31 0.50 -1.70
C HIS A 21 -27.44 0.98 -0.76
N LYS A 22 -28.08 0.06 -0.05
CA LYS A 22 -29.09 0.37 0.97
C LYS A 22 -28.57 1.26 2.11
N ILE A 23 -27.27 1.20 2.42
CA ILE A 23 -26.66 1.87 3.58
C ILE A 23 -25.83 3.09 3.17
N ILE A 24 -25.29 3.13 1.95
CA ILE A 24 -24.47 4.26 1.45
C ILE A 24 -25.21 5.60 1.51
N ASN A 25 -26.54 5.59 1.39
CA ASN A 25 -27.35 6.81 1.47
C ASN A 25 -27.44 7.38 2.92
N GLN A 26 -27.07 6.61 3.93
CA GLN A 26 -27.11 7.01 5.34
C GLN A 26 -25.85 7.79 5.74
N ARG A 27 -25.82 9.08 5.37
CA ARG A 27 -24.68 9.98 5.60
C ARG A 27 -24.37 10.27 7.08
N SER A 28 -25.26 9.93 8.01
CA SER A 28 -25.02 10.05 9.46
C SER A 28 -23.99 9.05 9.98
N ILE A 29 -23.82 7.91 9.29
CA ILE A 29 -22.93 6.84 9.73
C ILE A 29 -21.47 7.20 9.42
N GLN A 30 -20.60 7.17 10.44
CA GLN A 30 -19.18 7.48 10.29
C GLN A 30 -18.48 6.58 9.27
N THR A 31 -18.80 5.28 9.25
CA THR A 31 -18.26 4.29 8.30
C THR A 31 -18.62 4.61 6.86
N VAL A 32 -19.85 5.06 6.59
CA VAL A 32 -20.31 5.47 5.25
C VAL A 32 -19.55 6.72 4.80
N ARG A 33 -19.38 7.70 5.68
CA ARG A 33 -18.58 8.90 5.41
C ARG A 33 -17.12 8.55 5.11
N ALA A 34 -16.51 7.66 5.90
CA ALA A 34 -15.16 7.16 5.67
C ALA A 34 -15.04 6.41 4.33
N TYR A 35 -16.05 5.62 3.97
CA TYR A 35 -16.12 4.94 2.68
C TYR A 35 -16.12 5.94 1.50
N HIS A 36 -16.89 7.02 1.56
CA HIS A 36 -16.85 8.06 0.53
C HIS A 36 -15.48 8.75 0.42
N TRP A 37 -14.80 8.99 1.54
CA TRP A 37 -13.43 9.52 1.53
C TRP A 37 -12.46 8.55 0.86
N LYS A 38 -12.54 7.26 1.18
CA LYS A 38 -11.74 6.21 0.54
C LYS A 38 -12.00 6.16 -0.97
N GLU A 39 -13.25 6.08 -1.40
CA GLU A 39 -13.57 5.95 -2.83
C GLU A 39 -13.22 7.22 -3.61
N SER A 40 -13.44 8.41 -3.05
CA SER A 40 -12.95 9.65 -3.68
C SER A 40 -11.43 9.69 -3.77
N PHE A 41 -10.69 9.21 -2.76
CA PHE A 41 -9.23 9.15 -2.83
C PHE A 41 -8.74 8.24 -3.97
N ARG A 42 -9.46 7.17 -4.31
CA ARG A 42 -9.07 6.27 -5.43
C ARG A 42 -8.94 7.00 -6.76
N LEU A 43 -9.77 8.01 -7.00
CA LEU A 43 -9.75 8.81 -8.24
C LEU A 43 -8.39 9.48 -8.48
N PHE A 44 -7.62 9.73 -7.42
CA PHE A 44 -6.25 10.27 -7.50
C PHE A 44 -5.35 9.46 -8.45
N TRP A 45 -5.47 8.12 -8.42
CA TRP A 45 -4.60 7.25 -9.21
C TRP A 45 -4.95 7.22 -10.70
N ASN A 46 -6.11 7.75 -11.10
CA ASN A 46 -6.56 7.79 -12.48
C ASN A 46 -5.95 8.98 -13.26
N TYR A 47 -5.40 9.99 -12.58
CA TYR A 47 -4.78 11.14 -13.25
C TYR A 47 -3.46 10.75 -13.94
N SER A 48 -3.24 11.23 -15.16
CA SER A 48 -1.98 11.02 -15.89
C SER A 48 -1.01 12.19 -15.75
N SER A 49 -1.54 13.42 -15.62
CA SER A 49 -0.73 14.61 -15.46
C SER A 49 -0.32 14.81 -13.98
N PRO A 50 0.98 14.98 -13.67
CA PRO A 50 1.45 15.26 -12.32
C PRO A 50 0.81 16.52 -11.73
N PHE A 51 0.64 17.57 -12.53
CA PHE A 51 0.05 18.83 -12.08
C PHE A 51 -1.39 18.65 -11.60
N TRP A 52 -2.23 17.98 -12.39
CA TRP A 52 -3.62 17.74 -12.03
C TRP A 52 -3.77 16.75 -10.86
N ALA A 53 -2.90 15.75 -10.78
CA ALA A 53 -2.85 14.83 -9.65
C ALA A 53 -2.50 15.56 -8.34
N GLU A 54 -1.50 16.44 -8.37
CA GLU A 54 -1.10 17.25 -7.22
C GLU A 54 -2.23 18.19 -6.76
N TRP A 55 -2.82 18.93 -7.70
CA TRP A 55 -3.96 19.80 -7.41
C TRP A 55 -5.12 19.05 -6.78
N TYR A 56 -5.45 17.86 -7.32
CA TYR A 56 -6.49 17.00 -6.80
C TYR A 56 -6.16 16.55 -5.37
N LEU A 57 -4.94 16.08 -5.14
CA LEU A 57 -4.48 15.60 -3.84
C LEU A 57 -4.58 16.69 -2.78
N ASP A 58 -4.13 17.90 -3.07
CA ASP A 58 -4.18 19.04 -2.15
C ASP A 58 -5.63 19.42 -1.81
N LYS A 59 -6.49 19.49 -2.83
CA LYS A 59 -7.93 19.77 -2.65
C LYS A 59 -8.60 18.69 -1.83
N TRP A 60 -8.31 17.42 -2.11
CA TRP A 60 -8.81 16.28 -1.37
C TRP A 60 -8.37 16.34 0.10
N CYS A 61 -7.07 16.53 0.38
CA CYS A 61 -6.54 16.65 1.73
C CYS A 61 -7.18 17.81 2.51
N LYS A 62 -7.37 18.98 1.89
CA LYS A 62 -8.05 20.13 2.51
C LYS A 62 -9.48 19.79 2.93
N ARG A 63 -10.24 19.08 2.09
CA ARG A 63 -11.62 18.66 2.39
C ARG A 63 -11.66 17.52 3.42
N ALA A 64 -10.78 16.54 3.30
CA ALA A 64 -10.69 15.38 4.19
C ALA A 64 -10.33 15.78 5.64
N MET A 65 -9.53 16.83 5.84
CA MET A 65 -9.26 17.38 7.19
C MET A 65 -10.53 17.88 7.90
N ARG A 66 -11.55 18.32 7.15
CA ARG A 66 -12.84 18.79 7.68
C ARG A 66 -13.84 17.66 7.91
N SER A 67 -13.43 16.40 7.70
CA SER A 67 -14.30 15.23 7.86
C SER A 67 -14.74 14.95 9.29
N ARG A 68 -14.13 15.56 10.32
CA ARG A 68 -14.36 15.20 11.74
C ARG A 68 -14.13 13.70 12.04
N LEU A 69 -13.32 13.02 11.24
CA LEU A 69 -12.93 11.62 11.42
C LEU A 69 -11.43 11.58 11.71
N GLU A 70 -11.05 11.27 12.94
CA GLU A 70 -9.63 11.20 13.34
C GLU A 70 -8.79 10.23 12.49
N PRO A 71 -9.28 9.03 12.13
CA PRO A 71 -8.53 8.12 11.24
C PRO A 71 -8.21 8.74 9.87
N ILE A 72 -9.15 9.52 9.30
CA ILE A 72 -8.94 10.19 8.01
C ILE A 72 -7.94 11.34 8.16
N LYS A 73 -8.01 12.10 9.26
CA LYS A 73 -7.03 13.18 9.52
C LYS A 73 -5.62 12.63 9.69
N ALA A 74 -5.46 11.52 10.42
CA ALA A 74 -4.18 10.84 10.57
C ALA A 74 -3.62 10.42 9.20
N PHE A 75 -4.44 9.78 8.36
CA PHE A 75 -4.06 9.43 6.99
C PHE A 75 -3.63 10.65 6.16
N VAL A 76 -4.38 11.76 6.23
CA VAL A 76 -4.03 12.99 5.51
C VAL A 76 -2.67 13.55 5.95
N LYS A 77 -2.33 13.49 7.24
CA LYS A 77 -1.01 13.91 7.74
C LYS A 77 0.10 13.07 7.09
N THR A 78 -0.06 11.75 7.06
CA THR A 78 0.89 10.83 6.41
C THR A 78 1.05 11.16 4.92
N ILE A 79 -0.06 11.36 4.20
CA ILE A 79 -0.05 11.71 2.78
C ILE A 79 0.69 13.02 2.54
N ARG A 80 0.49 14.04 3.37
CA ARG A 80 1.18 15.33 3.23
C ARG A 80 2.69 15.19 3.43
N ASN A 81 3.11 14.41 4.44
CA ASN A 81 4.52 14.16 4.70
C ASN A 81 5.21 13.43 3.54
N HIS A 82 4.51 12.49 2.91
CA HIS A 82 5.05 11.70 1.79
C HIS A 82 4.65 12.23 0.40
N LYS A 83 3.97 13.38 0.32
CA LYS A 83 3.50 13.96 -0.95
C LYS A 83 4.61 14.05 -2.01
N PRO A 84 5.83 14.53 -1.70
CA PRO A 84 6.90 14.62 -2.70
C PRO A 84 7.22 13.26 -3.34
N LEU A 85 7.30 12.21 -2.52
CA LEU A 85 7.59 10.85 -2.98
C LEU A 85 6.42 10.26 -3.79
N ILE A 86 5.18 10.49 -3.33
CA ILE A 86 3.98 10.05 -4.06
C ILE A 86 3.93 10.70 -5.44
N MET A 87 4.29 11.99 -5.55
CA MET A 87 4.28 12.69 -6.84
C MET A 87 5.35 12.19 -7.81
N ASN A 88 6.45 11.60 -7.34
CA ASN A 88 7.46 10.98 -8.20
C ASN A 88 6.86 9.86 -9.06
N TRP A 89 5.83 9.17 -8.57
CA TRP A 89 5.11 8.16 -9.34
C TRP A 89 4.51 8.71 -10.64
N PHE A 90 3.88 9.89 -10.54
CA PHE A 90 3.27 10.55 -11.69
C PHE A 90 4.33 11.18 -12.60
N LYS A 91 5.39 11.75 -12.03
CA LYS A 91 6.54 12.28 -12.81
C LYS A 91 7.21 11.18 -13.63
N ALA A 92 7.31 9.98 -13.08
CA ALA A 92 7.78 8.78 -13.75
C ALA A 92 6.76 8.14 -14.71
N LYS A 93 5.67 8.84 -15.05
CA LYS A 93 4.61 8.36 -15.95
C LYS A 93 4.04 6.99 -15.56
N LYS A 94 4.06 6.65 -14.27
CA LYS A 94 3.59 5.37 -13.73
C LYS A 94 4.30 4.13 -14.30
N GLN A 95 5.56 4.26 -14.71
CA GLN A 95 6.29 3.17 -15.36
C GLN A 95 6.95 2.18 -14.38
N TYR A 96 7.24 2.59 -13.14
CA TYR A 96 7.95 1.75 -12.15
C TYR A 96 7.01 0.86 -11.32
N SER A 97 6.96 -0.44 -11.57
CA SER A 97 6.17 -1.32 -10.69
C SER A 97 6.83 -1.47 -9.30
N SER A 98 6.02 -1.56 -8.25
CA SER A 98 6.49 -1.98 -6.92
C SER A 98 6.91 -3.45 -6.88
N GLY A 99 6.67 -4.22 -7.95
CA GLY A 99 6.87 -5.67 -7.97
C GLY A 99 8.32 -6.10 -7.72
N VAL A 100 9.29 -5.32 -8.20
CA VAL A 100 10.72 -5.59 -7.93
C VAL A 100 11.02 -5.44 -6.44
N VAL A 101 10.60 -4.33 -5.83
CA VAL A 101 10.80 -4.07 -4.40
C VAL A 101 10.07 -5.09 -3.54
N GLU A 102 8.84 -5.47 -3.91
CA GLU A 102 8.08 -6.53 -3.24
C GLU A 102 8.76 -7.90 -3.36
N GLY A 103 9.32 -8.22 -4.53
CA GLY A 103 10.12 -9.42 -4.76
C GLY A 103 11.36 -9.48 -3.86
N LEU A 104 12.12 -8.38 -3.77
CA LEU A 104 13.24 -8.26 -2.85
C LEU A 104 12.80 -8.42 -1.40
N ASN A 105 11.75 -7.71 -0.97
CA ASN A 105 11.22 -7.83 0.39
C ASN A 105 10.80 -9.27 0.71
N ARG A 106 10.22 -9.99 -0.25
CA ARG A 106 9.87 -11.40 -0.07
C ARG A 106 11.10 -12.29 0.08
N LYS A 107 12.15 -12.08 -0.72
CA LYS A 107 13.44 -12.78 -0.58
C LYS A 107 14.06 -12.52 0.79
N ILE A 108 14.18 -11.26 1.21
CA ILE A 108 14.71 -10.88 2.52
C ILE A 108 13.96 -11.59 3.65
N ASN A 109 12.62 -11.50 3.64
CA ASN A 109 11.79 -12.16 4.65
C ASN A 109 11.97 -13.68 4.66
N LEU A 110 12.12 -14.31 3.50
CA LEU A 110 12.37 -15.75 3.40
C LEU A 110 13.70 -16.14 4.05
N VAL A 111 14.76 -15.37 3.77
CA VAL A 111 16.10 -15.61 4.36
C VAL A 111 16.04 -15.50 5.87
N THR A 112 15.44 -14.43 6.40
CA THR A 112 15.28 -14.25 7.85
C THR A 112 14.48 -15.39 8.48
N ARG A 113 13.39 -15.85 7.83
CA ARG A 113 12.57 -16.97 8.35
C ARG A 113 13.30 -18.30 8.34
N LYS A 114 14.03 -18.62 7.27
CA LYS A 114 14.81 -19.87 7.17
C LYS A 114 15.91 -19.94 8.24
N SER A 115 16.50 -18.80 8.58
CA SER A 115 17.54 -18.71 9.61
C SER A 115 17.02 -18.75 11.06
N PHE A 116 15.70 -18.71 11.27
CA PHE A 116 15.08 -18.51 12.60
C PHE A 116 15.55 -17.24 13.34
N GLY A 117 16.07 -16.26 12.59
CA GLY A 117 16.62 -15.01 13.12
C GLY A 117 18.14 -15.01 13.19
N PHE A 118 18.73 -13.83 12.98
CA PHE A 118 20.17 -13.64 13.07
C PHE A 118 20.53 -12.94 14.38
N ARG A 119 21.61 -13.41 15.04
CA ARG A 119 22.12 -12.80 16.27
C ARG A 119 22.86 -11.47 16.03
N SER A 120 23.38 -11.26 14.82
CA SER A 120 24.11 -10.06 14.41
C SER A 120 23.62 -9.55 13.06
N TYR A 121 23.55 -8.22 12.93
CA TYR A 121 23.23 -7.57 11.66
C TYR A 121 24.24 -7.93 10.55
N LYS A 122 25.53 -8.05 10.90
CA LYS A 122 26.59 -8.41 9.93
C LYS A 122 26.35 -9.78 9.30
N THR A 123 25.83 -10.74 10.08
CA THR A 123 25.50 -12.08 9.59
C THR A 123 24.28 -12.05 8.68
N LEU A 124 23.26 -11.26 9.03
CA LEU A 124 22.09 -11.03 8.16
C LEU A 124 22.52 -10.40 6.83
N GLU A 125 23.36 -9.36 6.88
CA GLU A 125 23.86 -8.66 5.70
C GLU A 125 24.61 -9.62 4.75
N ILE A 126 25.55 -10.41 5.28
CA ILE A 126 26.28 -11.42 4.48
C ILE A 126 25.31 -12.43 3.85
N ALA A 127 24.37 -12.97 4.63
CA ALA A 127 23.37 -13.91 4.13
C ALA A 127 22.50 -13.30 3.02
N LEU A 128 22.13 -12.02 3.15
CA LEU A 128 21.40 -11.29 2.12
C LEU A 128 22.23 -11.08 0.85
N TYR A 129 23.53 -10.77 0.97
CA TYR A 129 24.41 -10.67 -0.20
C TYR A 129 24.56 -12.00 -0.92
N HIS A 130 24.74 -13.12 -0.21
CA HIS A 130 24.83 -14.44 -0.84
C HIS A 130 23.53 -14.82 -1.56
N THR A 131 22.38 -14.57 -0.94
CA THR A 131 21.08 -14.98 -1.48
C THR A 131 20.54 -14.07 -2.58
N MET A 132 20.91 -12.78 -2.59
CA MET A 132 20.48 -11.83 -3.63
C MET A 132 21.52 -11.63 -4.73
N GLY A 133 22.81 -11.81 -4.44
CA GLY A 133 23.91 -11.60 -5.36
C GLY A 133 24.45 -12.87 -6.03
N GLU A 134 23.86 -14.04 -5.75
CA GLU A 134 24.30 -15.34 -6.28
C GLU A 134 25.81 -15.57 -6.12
N LEU A 135 26.35 -15.11 -4.97
CA LEU A 135 27.77 -15.25 -4.69
C LEU A 135 28.11 -16.74 -4.50
N PRO A 136 29.30 -17.17 -4.96
CA PRO A 136 29.70 -18.57 -4.84
C PRO A 136 29.69 -18.99 -3.37
N GLU A 137 28.95 -20.06 -3.09
CA GLU A 137 28.95 -20.71 -1.79
C GLU A 137 30.17 -21.65 -1.70
N PRO A 138 30.84 -21.73 -0.54
CA PRO A 138 31.89 -22.71 -0.33
C PRO A 138 31.32 -24.12 -0.43
N GLU A 139 32.14 -25.08 -0.89
CA GLU A 139 31.69 -26.47 -1.03
C GLU A 139 31.15 -27.01 0.32
N PRO A 140 29.88 -27.46 0.37
CA PRO A 140 29.31 -27.94 1.62
C PRO A 140 29.95 -29.28 1.99
N THR A 141 30.42 -29.37 3.24
CA THR A 141 31.05 -30.60 3.77
C THR A 141 30.06 -31.76 3.89
N HIS A 142 28.76 -31.47 3.96
CA HIS A 142 27.69 -32.46 4.01
C HIS A 142 26.52 -32.08 3.09
N LYS A 143 26.01 -33.07 2.34
CA LYS A 143 24.73 -32.98 1.63
C LYS A 143 23.69 -33.71 2.46
N PHE A 144 22.59 -33.02 2.79
CA PHE A 144 21.42 -33.67 3.38
C PHE A 144 20.63 -34.31 2.24
N CYS A 145 20.60 -35.64 2.22
CA CYS A 145 19.78 -36.46 1.31
C CYS A 145 18.31 -36.45 1.74
#